data_AF-A0A7X9GEY0-F1
#
_entry.id   AF-A0A7X9GEY0-F1
#
_cell.length_a   1.000
_cell.length_b   1.000
_cell.length_c   1.000
_cell.angle_alpha   90.00
_cell.angle_beta   90.00
_cell.angle_gamma   90.00
#
_symmetry.space_group_name_H-M   'P 1'
#
loop_
_entity.id
_entity.type
_entity.pdbx_description
1 polymer ?
#
loop_
_entity_poly.entity_id
_entity_poly.type
_entity_poly.pdbx_seq_one_letter_code
_entity_poly.pdbx_strand_id
1 'polypeptide(L)'
;MQDIPTGFDHHAKKQKCKVLEQSEFAKAINHRAMPEGLPQIEEGYYQIGTLGGGNHFIELQEDEDGKLCIMIHSGSRNFGYKVARYYNEEAKELNKKWSSPVPKEYDLAFLTIDSEIAKEYIAWMTLALEFARENREVMLN
;
A
#
# COMPACT_ATOMS: atom_id res chain seq x y z
N MET A 1 0.30 -26.12 6.47
CA MET A 1 1.09 -25.17 5.66
C MET A 1 0.10 -24.10 5.23
N GLN A 2 0.33 -22.85 5.60
CA GLN A 2 -0.51 -21.74 5.18
C GLN A 2 -0.02 -21.32 3.79
N ASP A 3 -0.87 -21.48 2.78
CA ASP A 3 -0.49 -21.08 1.42
C ASP A 3 -0.42 -19.56 1.36
N ILE A 4 0.73 -19.02 0.93
CA ILE A 4 0.94 -17.60 0.64
C ILE A 4 0.56 -17.38 -0.83
N PRO A 5 -0.54 -16.67 -1.14
CA PRO A 5 -0.91 -16.38 -2.52
C PRO A 5 0.17 -15.55 -3.23
N THR A 6 0.40 -15.85 -4.51
CA THR A 6 1.43 -15.20 -5.34
C THR A 6 0.81 -14.56 -6.58
N GLY A 7 1.57 -13.72 -7.29
CA GLY A 7 1.07 -13.07 -8.50
C GLY A 7 -0.08 -12.09 -8.20
N PHE A 8 -1.21 -12.30 -8.87
CA PHE A 8 -2.44 -11.51 -8.71
C PHE A 8 -3.49 -12.21 -7.82
N ASP A 9 -3.15 -13.36 -7.26
CA ASP A 9 -4.07 -14.12 -6.42
C ASP A 9 -4.18 -13.51 -5.02
N HIS A 10 -5.39 -13.58 -4.47
CA HIS A 10 -5.73 -13.13 -3.13
C HIS A 10 -6.27 -14.30 -2.31
N HIS A 11 -6.36 -14.13 -0.99
CA HIS A 11 -7.04 -15.10 -0.16
C HIS A 11 -8.53 -15.20 -0.56
N ALA A 12 -9.08 -16.41 -0.56
CA ALA A 12 -10.51 -16.62 -0.82
C ALA A 12 -11.42 -16.19 0.33
N LYS A 13 -10.86 -16.02 1.53
CA LYS A 13 -11.56 -15.64 2.76
C LYS A 13 -10.90 -14.40 3.35
N LYS A 14 -11.69 -13.62 4.07
CA LYS A 14 -11.22 -12.50 4.89
C LYS A 14 -10.17 -12.98 5.89
N GLN A 15 -8.98 -12.39 5.86
CA GLN A 15 -7.91 -12.65 6.82
C GLN A 15 -7.98 -11.63 7.96
N LYS A 16 -7.30 -11.92 9.07
CA LYS A 16 -7.12 -10.95 10.16
C LYS A 16 -6.07 -9.92 9.76
N CYS A 17 -6.33 -8.65 10.00
CA CYS A 17 -5.36 -7.57 9.78
C CYS A 17 -5.46 -6.56 10.91
N LYS A 18 -4.48 -6.59 11.82
CA LYS A 18 -4.42 -5.73 13.01
C LYS A 18 -4.38 -4.26 12.62
N VAL A 19 -3.62 -3.89 11.58
CA VAL A 19 -3.50 -2.51 11.12
C VAL A 19 -4.85 -1.97 10.66
N LEU A 20 -5.60 -2.71 9.84
CA LEU A 20 -6.93 -2.29 9.39
C LEU A 20 -7.97 -2.30 10.53
N GLU A 21 -7.83 -3.22 11.49
CA GLU A 21 -8.71 -3.32 12.66
C GLU A 21 -8.46 -2.22 13.70
N GLN A 22 -7.23 -1.70 13.81
CA GLN A 22 -6.82 -0.78 14.87
C GLN A 22 -6.69 0.66 14.40
N SER A 23 -6.41 0.90 13.12
CA SER A 23 -6.27 2.25 12.57
C SER A 23 -7.59 3.03 12.68
N GLU A 24 -7.56 4.13 13.44
CA GLU A 24 -8.69 5.05 13.55
C GLU A 24 -9.06 5.65 12.19
N PHE A 25 -8.07 5.91 11.34
CA PHE A 25 -8.29 6.36 9.97
C PHE A 25 -9.04 5.30 9.16
N ALA A 26 -8.57 4.05 9.16
CA ALA A 26 -9.24 2.96 8.44
C ALA A 26 -10.68 2.77 8.91
N LYS A 27 -10.92 2.78 10.24
CA LYS A 27 -12.27 2.69 10.81
C LYS A 27 -13.17 3.84 10.37
N ALA A 28 -12.67 5.06 10.36
CA ALA A 28 -13.44 6.26 10.02
C ALA A 28 -13.94 6.25 8.56
N ILE A 29 -13.22 5.57 7.66
CA ILE A 29 -13.54 5.51 6.23
C ILE A 29 -14.11 4.17 5.75
N ASN A 30 -14.07 3.12 6.59
CA ASN A 30 -14.48 1.76 6.21
C ASN A 30 -15.91 1.64 5.67
N HIS A 31 -16.82 2.54 6.09
CA HIS A 31 -18.23 2.54 5.67
C HIS A 31 -18.54 3.60 4.60
N ARG A 32 -17.53 4.31 4.11
CA ARG A 32 -17.70 5.36 3.10
C ARG A 32 -17.41 4.77 1.72
N ALA A 33 -18.20 5.16 0.73
CA ALA A 33 -17.85 4.89 -0.66
C ALA A 33 -16.64 5.76 -1.04
N MET A 34 -15.50 5.12 -1.29
CA MET A 34 -14.31 5.82 -1.76
C MET A 34 -14.48 6.32 -3.20
N PRO A 35 -13.86 7.45 -3.56
CA PRO A 35 -13.71 7.88 -4.94
C PRO A 35 -13.19 6.75 -5.84
N GLU A 36 -13.59 6.79 -7.11
CA GLU A 36 -13.06 5.86 -8.10
C GLU A 36 -11.52 5.95 -8.17
N GLY A 37 -10.85 4.80 -8.11
CA GLY A 37 -9.38 4.71 -8.10
C GLY A 37 -8.76 4.53 -6.72
N LEU A 38 -9.43 4.92 -5.63
CA LEU A 38 -8.98 4.60 -4.26
C LEU A 38 -9.39 3.16 -3.86
N PRO A 39 -8.61 2.48 -3.00
CA PRO A 39 -8.97 1.15 -2.52
C PRO A 39 -10.09 1.22 -1.47
N GLN A 40 -10.95 0.20 -1.44
CA GLN A 40 -11.80 -0.01 -0.27
C GLN A 40 -10.99 -0.69 0.85
N ILE A 41 -11.24 -0.32 2.11
CA ILE A 41 -10.60 -0.96 3.27
C ILE A 41 -10.84 -2.47 3.28
N GLU A 42 -12.03 -2.91 2.87
CA GLU A 42 -12.38 -4.34 2.81
C GLU A 42 -11.45 -5.15 1.91
N GLU A 43 -10.94 -4.56 0.81
CA GLU A 43 -10.03 -5.25 -0.12
C GLU A 43 -8.70 -5.65 0.54
N GLY A 44 -8.25 -4.89 1.54
CA GLY A 44 -7.00 -5.14 2.24
C GLY A 44 -7.02 -6.46 3.01
N TYR A 45 -8.16 -6.88 3.55
CA TYR A 45 -8.27 -8.13 4.30
C TYR A 45 -8.11 -9.39 3.44
N TYR A 46 -8.25 -9.29 2.12
CA TYR A 46 -8.01 -10.40 1.19
C TYR A 46 -6.57 -10.39 0.64
N GLN A 47 -5.86 -9.27 0.81
CA GLN A 47 -4.49 -9.05 0.32
C GLN A 47 -3.42 -9.21 1.40
N ILE A 48 -3.78 -9.07 2.68
CA ILE A 48 -2.83 -9.25 3.79
C ILE A 48 -2.32 -10.70 3.81
N GLY A 49 -1.01 -10.88 3.97
CA GLY A 49 -0.35 -12.18 3.89
C GLY A 49 -0.10 -12.69 2.47
N THR A 50 -0.23 -11.85 1.44
CA THR A 50 0.06 -12.23 0.04
C THR A 50 1.43 -11.73 -0.41
N LEU A 51 2.10 -12.51 -1.25
CA LEU A 51 3.42 -12.16 -1.77
C LEU A 51 3.31 -11.11 -2.87
N GLY A 52 2.48 -11.40 -3.86
CA GLY A 52 2.32 -10.65 -5.09
C GLY A 52 3.12 -11.10 -6.29
N GLY A 53 2.95 -10.36 -7.39
CA GLY A 53 3.72 -10.51 -8.62
C GLY A 53 4.78 -9.42 -8.81
N GLY A 54 5.48 -9.44 -9.95
CA GLY A 54 6.59 -8.53 -10.23
C GLY A 54 7.88 -9.01 -9.57
N ASN A 55 8.62 -8.10 -8.94
CA ASN A 55 9.86 -8.39 -8.22
C ASN A 55 9.63 -8.80 -6.74
N HIS A 56 8.45 -9.32 -6.40
CA HIS A 56 8.14 -9.80 -5.06
C HIS A 56 8.56 -11.27 -4.90
N PHE A 57 9.32 -11.60 -3.85
CA PHE A 57 9.87 -12.93 -3.63
C PHE A 57 10.07 -13.25 -2.14
N ILE A 58 10.14 -14.55 -1.84
CA ILE A 58 10.65 -15.09 -0.57
C ILE A 58 11.85 -15.96 -0.95
N GLU A 59 13.02 -15.64 -0.42
CA GLU A 59 14.28 -16.30 -0.78
C GLU A 59 15.06 -16.73 0.46
N LEU A 60 15.71 -17.89 0.37
CA LEU A 60 16.73 -18.32 1.34
C LEU A 60 18.09 -17.81 0.89
N GLN A 61 18.78 -17.11 1.78
CA GLN A 61 20.08 -16.50 1.51
C GLN A 61 21.08 -16.90 2.60
N GLU A 62 22.36 -16.80 2.30
CA GLU A 62 23.45 -17.02 3.25
C GLU A 62 24.15 -15.68 3.51
N ASP A 63 24.38 -15.33 4.78
CA ASP A 63 25.17 -14.14 5.14
C ASP A 63 26.69 -14.41 5.00
N GLU A 64 27.51 -13.37 5.21
CA GLU A 64 28.98 -13.48 5.10
C GLU A 64 29.61 -14.44 6.13
N ASP A 65 28.90 -14.78 7.21
CA ASP A 65 29.35 -15.72 8.24
C ASP A 65 28.85 -17.15 8.00
N GLY A 66 28.13 -17.41 6.89
CA GLY A 66 27.55 -18.71 6.58
C GLY A 66 26.20 -18.99 7.26
N LYS A 67 25.50 -17.96 7.78
CA LYS A 67 24.19 -18.14 8.40
C LYS A 67 23.07 -18.08 7.37
N LEU A 68 22.19 -19.08 7.41
CA LEU A 68 20.97 -19.10 6.62
C LEU A 68 19.98 -18.02 7.11
N CYS A 69 19.52 -17.20 6.17
CA CYS A 69 18.60 -16.08 6.33
C CYS A 69 17.39 -16.23 5.41
N ILE A 70 16.25 -15.62 5.78
CA ILE A 70 15.07 -15.51 4.93
C ILE A 70 14.93 -14.04 4.51
N MET A 71 14.91 -13.77 3.21
CA MET A 71 14.57 -12.45 2.67
C MET A 71 13.14 -12.46 2.12
N ILE A 72 12.32 -11.50 2.57
CA ILE A 72 10.96 -11.30 2.07
C ILE A 72 10.91 -9.93 1.38
N HIS A 73 10.77 -9.93 0.06
CA HIS A 73 10.55 -8.74 -0.75
C HIS A 73 9.06 -8.61 -1.08
N SER A 74 8.33 -7.80 -0.31
CA SER A 74 6.92 -7.48 -0.57
C SER A 74 6.51 -6.15 0.07
N GLY A 75 5.44 -5.56 -0.46
CA GLY A 75 4.95 -4.24 -0.07
C GLY A 75 3.49 -4.21 0.36
N SER A 76 2.87 -3.05 0.20
CA SER A 76 1.48 -2.75 0.55
C SER A 76 0.45 -3.32 -0.42
N ARG A 77 0.87 -4.22 -1.33
CA ARG A 77 0.03 -4.84 -2.37
C ARG A 77 -0.66 -3.80 -3.26
N ASN A 78 -1.74 -4.21 -3.96
CA ASN A 78 -2.51 -3.32 -4.84
C ASN A 78 -3.15 -2.15 -4.07
N PHE A 79 -3.37 -2.33 -2.76
CA PHE A 79 -3.89 -1.30 -1.86
C PHE A 79 -3.04 -0.02 -1.92
N GLY A 80 -1.74 -0.09 -1.67
CA GLY A 80 -0.89 1.12 -1.72
C GLY A 80 -0.67 1.65 -3.14
N TYR A 81 -0.68 0.78 -4.16
CA TYR A 81 -0.62 1.21 -5.57
C TYR A 81 -1.78 2.12 -5.95
N LYS A 82 -3.02 1.74 -5.58
CA LYS A 82 -4.23 2.54 -5.81
C LYS A 82 -4.14 3.91 -5.13
N VAL A 83 -3.70 3.95 -3.86
CA VAL A 83 -3.49 5.20 -3.11
C VAL A 83 -2.51 6.12 -3.85
N ALA A 84 -1.31 5.64 -4.16
CA ALA A 84 -0.27 6.46 -4.79
C ALA A 84 -0.73 6.99 -6.15
N ARG A 85 -1.37 6.13 -6.96
CA ARG A 85 -1.88 6.51 -8.27
C ARG A 85 -2.96 7.60 -8.16
N TYR A 86 -3.94 7.43 -7.26
CA TYR A 86 -5.02 8.39 -7.09
C TYR A 86 -4.50 9.78 -6.72
N TYR A 87 -3.69 9.87 -5.66
CA TYR A 87 -3.19 11.16 -5.18
C TYR A 87 -2.17 11.80 -6.12
N ASN A 88 -1.44 11.01 -6.93
CA ASN A 88 -0.58 11.57 -7.98
C ASN A 88 -1.41 12.25 -9.08
N GLU A 89 -2.53 11.65 -9.50
CA GLU A 89 -3.41 12.26 -10.50
C GLU A 89 -4.10 13.51 -9.95
N GLU A 90 -4.57 13.49 -8.69
CA GLU A 90 -5.08 14.69 -8.03
C GLU A 90 -4.02 15.81 -7.94
N ALA A 91 -2.78 15.45 -7.60
CA ALA A 91 -1.68 16.39 -7.57
C ALA A 91 -1.42 17.00 -8.95
N LYS A 92 -1.42 16.21 -10.03
CA LYS A 92 -1.25 16.70 -11.40
C LYS A 92 -2.33 17.71 -11.80
N GLU A 93 -3.59 17.42 -11.48
CA GLU A 93 -4.70 18.32 -11.78
C GLU A 93 -4.63 19.62 -10.97
N LEU A 94 -4.26 19.55 -9.70
CA LEU A 94 -4.04 20.75 -8.87
C LEU A 94 -2.86 21.58 -9.37
N ASN A 95 -1.73 20.96 -9.71
CA ASN A 95 -0.55 21.64 -10.23
C ASN A 95 -0.86 22.37 -11.54
N LYS A 96 -1.67 21.77 -12.42
CA LYS A 96 -2.16 22.41 -13.64
C LYS A 96 -3.01 23.65 -13.32
N LYS A 97 -3.93 23.55 -12.34
CA LYS A 97 -4.77 24.69 -11.90
C LYS A 97 -3.94 25.81 -11.28
N TRP A 98 -2.87 25.49 -10.57
CA TRP A 98 -1.96 26.46 -9.95
C TRP A 98 -0.96 27.08 -10.94
N SER A 99 -0.96 26.66 -12.21
CA SER A 99 0.07 27.04 -13.18
C SER A 99 1.49 26.77 -12.63
N SER A 100 1.65 25.60 -12.00
CA SER A 100 2.93 25.16 -11.43
C SER A 100 4.04 25.25 -12.48
N PRO A 101 5.23 25.78 -12.12
CA PRO A 101 6.36 25.87 -13.04
C PRO A 101 7.00 24.50 -13.31
N VAL A 102 6.59 23.44 -12.60
CA VAL A 102 7.12 22.09 -12.75
C VAL A 102 6.63 21.51 -14.08
N PRO A 103 7.53 21.17 -15.02
CA PRO A 103 7.17 20.53 -16.28
C PRO A 103 6.52 19.16 -16.06
N LYS A 104 5.50 18.84 -16.86
CA LYS A 104 4.71 17.60 -16.68
C LYS A 104 5.53 16.34 -16.97
N GLU A 105 6.47 16.44 -17.91
CA GLU A 105 7.37 15.37 -18.32
C GLU A 105 8.32 14.90 -17.19
N TYR A 106 8.45 15.66 -16.11
CA TYR A 106 9.27 15.27 -14.97
C TYR A 106 8.52 14.36 -13.98
N ASP A 107 7.18 14.29 -14.05
CA ASP A 107 6.32 13.51 -13.14
C ASP A 107 6.56 13.85 -11.65
N LEU A 108 6.79 15.15 -11.36
CA LEU A 108 7.04 15.69 -10.02
C LEU A 108 5.86 16.51 -9.48
N ALA A 109 4.63 16.04 -9.74
CA ALA A 109 3.44 16.69 -9.18
C ALA A 109 3.44 16.61 -7.65
N PHE A 110 2.98 17.67 -6.99
CA PHE A 110 3.04 17.78 -5.52
C PHE A 110 1.75 18.32 -4.92
N LEU A 111 1.53 18.00 -3.64
CA LEU A 111 0.47 18.61 -2.83
C LEU A 111 1.13 19.52 -1.78
N THR A 112 0.51 20.66 -1.49
CA THR A 112 0.96 21.54 -0.40
C THR A 112 0.61 20.89 0.94
N ILE A 113 1.59 20.73 1.83
CA ILE A 113 1.45 19.93 3.06
C ILE A 113 0.27 20.34 3.96
N ASP A 114 -0.06 21.63 3.99
CA ASP A 114 -1.14 22.17 4.82
C ASP A 114 -2.55 21.94 4.26
N SER A 115 -2.65 21.50 2.99
CA SER A 115 -3.93 21.22 2.34
C SER A 115 -4.59 19.96 2.90
N GLU A 116 -5.92 19.96 2.91
CA GLU A 116 -6.70 18.80 3.38
C GLU A 116 -6.41 17.54 2.55
N ILE A 117 -6.21 17.68 1.23
CA ILE A 117 -5.86 16.56 0.37
C ILE A 117 -4.48 15.97 0.68
N ALA A 118 -3.49 16.80 1.05
CA ALA A 118 -2.17 16.31 1.48
C ALA A 118 -2.26 15.56 2.81
N LYS A 119 -3.04 16.07 3.77
CA LYS A 119 -3.29 15.41 5.06
C LYS A 119 -3.96 14.05 4.86
N GLU A 120 -4.95 13.98 3.96
CA GLU A 120 -5.62 12.73 3.62
C GLU A 120 -4.67 11.74 2.95
N TYR A 121 -3.87 12.20 1.98
CA TYR A 121 -2.84 11.37 1.35
C TYR A 121 -1.85 10.81 2.37
N ILE A 122 -1.39 11.63 3.32
CA ILE A 122 -0.46 11.17 4.37
C ILE A 122 -1.11 10.13 5.26
N ALA A 123 -2.40 10.27 5.60
CA ALA A 123 -3.12 9.26 6.37
C ALA A 123 -3.20 7.93 5.62
N TRP A 124 -3.53 7.97 4.32
CA TRP A 124 -3.52 6.78 3.45
C TRP A 124 -2.14 6.16 3.28
N MET A 125 -1.11 6.98 3.04
CA MET A 125 0.27 6.53 2.88
C MET A 125 0.76 5.86 4.16
N THR A 126 0.46 6.44 5.32
CA THR A 126 0.80 5.85 6.62
C THR A 126 0.13 4.49 6.80
N LEU A 127 -1.17 4.39 6.49
CA LEU A 127 -1.89 3.12 6.54
C LEU A 127 -1.28 2.07 5.59
N ALA A 128 -0.89 2.46 4.37
CA ALA A 128 -0.26 1.57 3.41
C ALA A 128 1.13 1.08 3.88
N LEU A 129 1.92 1.94 4.50
CA LEU A 129 3.22 1.58 5.08
C LEU A 129 3.07 0.57 6.24
N GLU A 130 2.11 0.83 7.13
CA GLU A 130 1.79 -0.08 8.23
C GLU A 130 1.27 -1.42 7.72
N PHE A 131 0.38 -1.40 6.72
CA PHE A 131 -0.14 -2.60 6.07
C PHE A 131 0.99 -3.40 5.41
N ALA A 132 1.94 -2.75 4.73
CA ALA A 132 3.10 -3.42 4.13
C ALA A 132 3.97 -4.13 5.17
N ARG A 133 4.15 -3.51 6.35
CA ARG A 133 4.87 -4.12 7.46
C ARG A 133 4.13 -5.36 7.97
N GLU A 134 2.84 -5.24 8.29
CA GLU A 134 2.05 -6.38 8.75
C GLU A 134 1.98 -7.49 7.69
N ASN A 135 1.90 -7.14 6.40
CA ASN A 135 1.89 -8.11 5.31
C ASN A 135 3.11 -9.04 5.36
N ARG A 136 4.31 -8.47 5.55
CA ARG A 136 5.54 -9.25 5.70
C ARG A 136 5.58 -10.04 7.01
N GLU A 137 5.08 -9.47 8.11
CA GLU A 137 4.97 -10.19 9.39
C GLU A 137 4.04 -11.40 9.29
N VAL A 138 2.90 -11.28 8.60
CA VAL A 138 1.96 -12.38 8.39
C VAL A 138 2.57 -13.47 7.51
N MET A 139 3.37 -13.13 6.50
CA MET A 139 4.05 -14.13 5.66
C MET A 139 5.16 -14.90 6.39
N LEU A 140 5.72 -14.33 7.46
CA LEU A 140 6.80 -14.96 8.23
C LEU A 140 6.30 -15.91 9.33
N ASN A 141 5.06 -15.76 9.78
CA ASN A 141 4.46 -16.52 10.90
C ASN A 141 3.54 -17.63 10.41
#